data_AF-A0A9R0YPU2-F1
#
_entry.id   AF-A0A9R0YPU2-F1
#
_cell.length_a   1.000
_cell.length_b   1.000
_cell.length_c   1.000
_cell.angle_alpha   90.00
_cell.angle_beta   90.00
_cell.angle_gamma   90.00
#
_symmetry.space_group_name_H-M   'P 1'
#
loop_
_entity.id
_entity.type
_entity.pdbx_description
1 polymer ?
#
loop_
_entity_poly.entity_id
_entity_poly.type
_entity_poly.pdbx_seq_one_letter_code
_entity_poly.pdbx_strand_id
1 'polypeptide(L)'
;MAGFLLAISFVGLLNLLPLRKALVIDYKLTYPSGTATAVLINGFHTPQGEKNAKFFFDFSLTYVGAGMICSHLVNLSTLFGAVLSWGIMWPLISKQKGIWYPANVPESSMTSLFGYKSFMCVALIMGDGLYHFIKLTGITAKSLHAQYNRKHVKRAANEDTVSFDDLQRNEVFTREYIPNWLAYAGYASLSIIAVIVIPIMFQQAKWYYVVVAYVLAPVLGFSNAYGTGLTDMSMSYNYGKIALFIFAAWGGKDDGVIAGLVGCAIVKQLVQVSADLMHDYKTGHLTLTSPRSLLVGQAIGTVMGCIIAPSTFLLFYKAFDIGNPDGYWKAPYALIYRNMAILGVEGFSALPKRCLELSASCFAFSVLVNLVRDFSPQKYRKYVPLPMAMAVPFLVGANFAIDMCVGSLVVFSWHKMKKKKAKLLVPAVASGFICGDGIWMFPSSLLSLAKVNPPICMKFTPGS
;
A
#
# COMPACT_ATOMS: atom_id res chain seq x y z
N MET A 1 -21.07 -0.17 -1.45
CA MET A 1 -19.62 -0.04 -1.75
C MET A 1 -19.29 1.25 -2.49
N ALA A 2 -19.86 1.53 -3.67
CA ALA A 2 -19.57 2.76 -4.42
C ALA A 2 -19.82 4.07 -3.61
N GLY A 3 -20.97 4.18 -2.92
CA GLY A 3 -21.26 5.35 -2.08
C GLY A 3 -20.26 5.55 -0.94
N PHE A 4 -19.79 4.46 -0.32
CA PHE A 4 -18.75 4.52 0.72
C PHE A 4 -17.43 5.02 0.16
N LEU A 5 -16.99 4.50 -1.01
CA LEU A 5 -15.75 4.94 -1.66
C LEU A 5 -15.80 6.41 -2.08
N LEU A 6 -16.94 6.89 -2.59
CA LEU A 6 -17.14 8.30 -2.93
C LEU A 6 -16.99 9.20 -1.69
N ALA A 7 -17.63 8.82 -0.57
CA ALA A 7 -17.60 9.60 0.66
C ALA A 7 -16.18 9.75 1.24
N ILE A 8 -15.36 8.70 1.19
CA ILE A 8 -14.02 8.73 1.79
C ILE A 8 -12.94 9.29 0.84
N SER A 9 -13.06 9.08 -0.48
CA SER A 9 -11.98 9.40 -1.42
C SER A 9 -11.91 10.90 -1.73
N PHE A 10 -13.06 11.56 -1.85
CA PHE A 10 -13.13 12.99 -2.19
C PHE A 10 -12.61 13.90 -1.07
N VAL A 11 -12.79 13.52 0.19
CA VAL A 11 -12.28 14.30 1.33
C VAL A 11 -10.74 14.34 1.32
N GLY A 12 -10.10 13.23 0.93
CA GLY A 12 -8.64 13.15 0.81
C GLY A 12 -8.04 14.11 -0.23
N LEU A 13 -8.78 14.40 -1.32
CA LEU A 13 -8.33 15.32 -2.38
C LEU A 13 -8.21 16.77 -1.89
N LEU A 14 -8.96 17.15 -0.85
CA LEU A 14 -8.97 18.52 -0.35
C LEU A 14 -8.07 18.74 0.86
N ASN A 15 -7.64 17.64 1.49
CA ASN A 15 -6.95 17.63 2.78
C ASN A 15 -5.62 18.43 2.79
N LEU A 16 -4.78 18.23 1.77
CA LEU A 16 -3.46 18.89 1.70
C LEU A 16 -3.36 19.95 0.60
N LEU A 17 -4.46 20.32 -0.05
CA LEU A 17 -4.47 21.39 -1.05
C LEU A 17 -3.83 22.70 -0.56
N PRO A 18 -4.11 23.19 0.67
CA PRO A 18 -3.50 24.42 1.17
C PRO A 18 -1.98 24.32 1.36
N LEU A 19 -1.46 23.10 1.54
CA LEU A 19 -0.04 22.84 1.83
C LEU A 19 0.78 22.53 0.58
N ARG A 20 0.16 22.52 -0.61
CA ARG A 20 0.83 22.21 -1.90
C ARG A 20 2.03 23.13 -2.19
N LYS A 21 1.90 24.44 -1.94
CA LYS A 21 2.96 25.43 -2.18
C LYS A 21 4.14 25.20 -1.22
N ALA A 22 3.82 24.96 0.05
CA ALA A 22 4.83 24.70 1.07
C ALA A 22 5.61 23.41 0.78
N LEU A 23 4.92 22.31 0.42
CA LEU A 23 5.55 21.01 0.18
C LEU A 23 6.35 20.94 -1.13
N VAL A 24 5.84 21.53 -2.20
CA VAL A 24 6.43 21.41 -3.55
C VAL A 24 7.44 22.53 -3.84
N ILE A 25 7.12 23.78 -3.48
CA ILE A 25 7.93 24.96 -3.80
C ILE A 25 8.86 25.30 -2.62
N ASP A 26 8.32 25.51 -1.42
CA ASP A 26 9.12 26.02 -0.29
C ASP A 26 10.06 24.95 0.27
N TYR A 27 9.61 23.70 0.37
CA TYR A 27 10.40 22.57 0.88
C TYR A 27 11.13 21.78 -0.21
N LYS A 28 10.88 22.08 -1.50
CA LYS A 28 11.50 21.41 -2.66
C LYS A 28 11.57 19.89 -2.53
N LEU A 29 10.54 19.25 -1.98
CA LEU A 29 10.52 17.80 -1.82
C LEU A 29 10.64 17.11 -3.18
N THR A 30 11.46 16.07 -3.24
CA THR A 30 11.86 15.39 -4.48
C THR A 30 10.73 14.58 -5.09
N TYR A 31 9.92 13.88 -4.27
CA TYR A 31 8.92 12.88 -4.72
C TYR A 31 9.44 12.03 -5.90
N PRO A 32 10.39 11.11 -5.65
CA PRO A 32 11.15 10.41 -6.69
C PRO A 32 10.30 9.70 -7.75
N SER A 33 9.16 9.09 -7.40
CA SER A 33 8.25 8.46 -8.34
C SER A 33 7.54 9.50 -9.21
N GLY A 34 7.07 10.61 -8.64
CA GLY A 34 6.49 11.72 -9.42
C GLY A 34 7.50 12.35 -10.38
N THR A 35 8.75 12.50 -9.93
CA THR A 35 9.87 12.95 -10.77
C THR A 35 10.20 11.94 -11.87
N ALA A 36 10.21 10.64 -11.57
CA ALA A 36 10.44 9.58 -12.56
C ALA A 36 9.33 9.54 -13.61
N THR A 37 8.06 9.67 -13.19
CA THR A 37 6.90 9.79 -14.08
C THR A 37 7.00 11.04 -14.96
N ALA A 38 7.37 12.19 -14.40
CA ALA A 38 7.57 13.43 -15.17
C ALA A 38 8.69 13.28 -16.21
N VAL A 39 9.83 12.66 -15.84
CA VAL A 39 10.94 12.37 -16.76
C VAL A 39 10.51 11.38 -17.86
N LEU A 40 9.68 10.39 -17.52
CA LEU A 40 9.13 9.43 -18.49
C LEU A 40 8.18 10.11 -19.49
N ILE A 41 7.23 10.92 -18.99
CA ILE A 41 6.27 11.68 -19.82
C ILE A 41 7.00 12.69 -20.71
N ASN A 42 7.97 13.44 -20.17
CA ASN A 42 8.79 14.36 -20.96
C ASN A 42 9.66 13.61 -21.99
N GLY A 43 10.10 12.39 -21.67
CA GLY A 43 10.80 11.51 -22.60
C GLY A 43 9.93 11.06 -23.78
N PHE A 44 8.63 10.79 -23.54
CA PHE A 44 7.68 10.39 -24.59
C PHE A 44 7.27 11.54 -25.51
N HIS A 45 7.35 12.79 -25.06
CA HIS A 45 7.02 13.98 -25.88
C HIS A 45 8.20 14.55 -26.67
N THR A 46 9.30 13.79 -26.80
CA THR A 46 10.41 14.13 -27.72
C THR A 46 10.30 13.33 -29.03
N PRO A 47 10.66 13.91 -30.19
CA PRO A 47 10.48 13.29 -31.52
C PRO A 47 11.32 12.00 -31.77
N GLN A 48 12.01 11.47 -30.76
CA GLN A 48 12.80 10.23 -30.81
C GLN A 48 12.20 9.07 -30.01
N GLY A 49 11.07 9.26 -29.30
CA GLY A 49 10.44 8.26 -28.43
C GLY A 49 9.66 7.12 -29.12
N GLU A 50 9.42 7.19 -30.42
CA GLU A 50 8.39 6.36 -31.08
C GLU A 50 8.88 5.08 -31.79
N LYS A 51 10.20 4.80 -31.79
CA LYS A 51 10.75 3.67 -32.60
C LYS A 51 10.96 2.33 -31.89
N ASN A 52 10.66 2.17 -30.60
CA ASN A 52 11.05 0.95 -29.85
C ASN A 52 9.98 0.34 -28.92
N ALA A 53 8.70 0.29 -29.31
CA ALA A 53 7.69 -0.43 -28.54
C ALA A 53 6.87 -1.39 -29.41
N LYS A 54 7.42 -2.60 -29.64
CA LYS A 54 6.64 -3.78 -30.04
C LYS A 54 7.20 -5.02 -29.34
N PHE A 55 6.34 -5.74 -28.60
CA PHE A 55 6.00 -7.18 -28.71
C PHE A 55 5.59 -7.80 -27.34
N PHE A 56 4.59 -8.70 -27.38
CA PHE A 56 3.88 -9.40 -26.27
C PHE A 56 4.26 -10.90 -26.18
N PHE A 57 3.96 -11.58 -25.05
CA PHE A 57 3.41 -12.97 -24.93
C PHE A 57 3.05 -13.36 -23.47
N ASP A 58 2.37 -14.52 -23.29
CA ASP A 58 1.34 -14.92 -22.29
C ASP A 58 1.72 -16.11 -21.35
N PHE A 59 0.88 -16.36 -20.32
CA PHE A 59 0.77 -17.39 -19.24
C PHE A 59 1.10 -16.96 -17.79
N SER A 60 0.08 -16.66 -16.95
CA SER A 60 0.13 -16.30 -15.50
C SER A 60 1.43 -15.66 -14.99
N LEU A 61 1.88 -14.62 -15.71
CA LEU A 61 3.13 -13.90 -15.43
C LEU A 61 2.95 -12.76 -14.44
N THR A 62 1.78 -12.58 -13.80
CA THR A 62 1.56 -11.44 -12.90
C THR A 62 2.58 -11.36 -11.77
N TYR A 63 2.85 -12.48 -11.10
CA TYR A 63 3.85 -12.52 -10.02
C TYR A 63 5.29 -12.44 -10.54
N VAL A 64 5.56 -12.95 -11.75
CA VAL A 64 6.86 -12.81 -12.43
C VAL A 64 7.10 -11.35 -12.81
N GLY A 65 6.12 -10.69 -13.41
CA GLY A 65 6.12 -9.26 -13.74
C GLY A 65 6.26 -8.39 -12.51
N ALA A 66 5.53 -8.70 -11.43
CA ALA A 66 5.73 -8.05 -10.14
C ALA A 66 7.17 -8.23 -9.63
N GLY A 67 7.74 -9.43 -9.74
CA GLY A 67 9.14 -9.73 -9.43
C GLY A 67 10.18 -9.02 -10.30
N MET A 68 9.84 -8.67 -11.53
CA MET A 68 10.69 -7.87 -12.43
C MET A 68 10.70 -6.38 -12.06
N ILE A 69 9.61 -5.86 -11.50
CA ILE A 69 9.47 -4.45 -11.07
C ILE A 69 10.03 -4.25 -9.67
N CYS A 70 9.72 -5.18 -8.76
CA CYS A 70 10.15 -5.10 -7.37
C CYS A 70 11.68 -5.23 -7.27
N SER A 71 12.27 -4.48 -6.33
CA SER A 71 13.70 -4.58 -6.07
C SER A 71 14.09 -6.02 -5.65
N HIS A 72 15.29 -6.46 -6.03
CA HIS A 72 15.80 -7.78 -5.64
C HIS A 72 15.75 -8.01 -4.12
N LEU A 73 15.88 -6.95 -3.33
CA LEU A 73 15.75 -7.02 -1.87
C LEU A 73 14.36 -7.46 -1.43
N VAL A 74 13.30 -6.94 -2.06
CA VAL A 74 11.92 -7.32 -1.76
C VAL A 74 11.71 -8.79 -2.09
N ASN A 75 12.16 -9.25 -3.25
CA ASN A 75 11.95 -10.63 -3.69
C ASN A 75 12.77 -11.65 -2.89
N LEU A 76 14.00 -11.32 -2.51
CA LEU A 76 14.79 -12.16 -1.61
C LEU A 76 14.21 -12.17 -0.19
N SER A 77 13.63 -11.06 0.27
CA SER A 77 12.94 -11.00 1.56
C SER A 77 11.64 -11.82 1.55
N THR A 78 10.85 -11.77 0.47
CA THR A 78 9.66 -12.63 0.33
C THR A 78 10.07 -14.10 0.25
N LEU A 79 11.14 -14.46 -0.46
CA LEU A 79 11.64 -15.83 -0.49
C LEU A 79 12.11 -16.30 0.89
N PHE A 80 12.88 -15.48 1.60
CA PHE A 80 13.32 -15.80 2.96
C PHE A 80 12.13 -15.99 3.90
N GLY A 81 11.12 -15.12 3.80
CA GLY A 81 9.85 -15.28 4.52
C GLY A 81 9.11 -16.57 4.17
N ALA A 82 9.13 -17.00 2.90
CA ALA A 82 8.51 -18.24 2.44
C ALA A 82 9.22 -19.49 3.01
N VAL A 83 10.56 -19.51 2.96
CA VAL A 83 11.37 -20.60 3.53
C VAL A 83 11.19 -20.68 5.04
N LEU A 84 11.23 -19.55 5.73
CA LEU A 84 11.07 -19.50 7.18
C LEU A 84 9.67 -19.94 7.60
N SER A 85 8.63 -19.47 6.92
CA SER A 85 7.24 -19.83 7.27
C SER A 85 6.86 -21.26 6.86
N TRP A 86 6.86 -21.56 5.56
CA TRP A 86 6.39 -22.84 5.03
C TRP A 86 7.43 -23.96 5.09
N GLY A 87 8.72 -23.62 5.04
CA GLY A 87 9.80 -24.61 5.14
C GLY A 87 10.13 -25.02 6.57
N ILE A 88 10.03 -24.10 7.54
CA ILE A 88 10.50 -24.34 8.92
C ILE A 88 9.34 -24.24 9.93
N MET A 89 8.68 -23.09 10.04
CA MET A 89 7.74 -22.82 11.12
C MET A 89 6.48 -23.70 11.06
N TRP A 90 5.78 -23.76 9.92
CA TRP A 90 4.54 -24.52 9.82
C TRP A 90 4.72 -26.03 10.02
N PRO A 91 5.74 -26.68 9.45
CA PRO A 91 6.02 -28.09 9.75
C PRO A 91 6.32 -28.35 11.24
N LEU A 92 7.08 -27.47 11.89
CA LEU A 92 7.42 -27.62 13.31
C LEU A 92 6.20 -27.41 14.24
N ILE A 93 5.36 -26.41 13.95
CA ILE A 93 4.15 -26.14 14.73
C ILE A 93 3.08 -27.22 14.47
N SER A 94 3.01 -27.76 13.24
CA SER A 94 2.09 -28.85 12.89
C SER A 94 2.36 -30.12 13.70
N LYS A 95 3.63 -30.40 14.05
CA LYS A 95 4.01 -31.51 14.93
C LYS A 95 3.54 -31.36 16.39
N GLN A 96 3.12 -30.17 16.81
CA GLN A 96 2.64 -29.88 18.17
C GLN A 96 1.10 -29.90 18.29
N LYS A 97 0.41 -30.46 17.28
CA LYS A 97 -1.05 -30.64 17.25
C LYS A 97 -1.52 -31.47 18.47
N GLY A 98 -2.47 -30.95 19.24
CA GLY A 98 -2.98 -31.58 20.46
C GLY A 98 -2.41 -31.03 21.77
N ILE A 99 -1.22 -30.41 21.76
CA ILE A 99 -0.58 -29.80 22.95
C ILE A 99 -0.72 -28.28 22.90
N TRP A 100 -0.38 -27.65 21.76
CA TRP A 100 -0.41 -26.19 21.60
C TRP A 100 -1.76 -25.68 21.12
N TYR A 101 -2.46 -26.47 20.30
CA TYR A 101 -3.81 -26.18 19.83
C TYR A 101 -4.66 -27.47 19.73
N PRO A 102 -5.97 -27.38 19.99
CA PRO A 102 -6.87 -28.53 20.03
C PRO A 102 -7.01 -29.21 18.65
N ALA A 103 -6.94 -30.54 18.64
CA ALA A 103 -7.00 -31.35 17.42
C ALA A 103 -8.40 -31.43 16.80
N ASN A 104 -9.45 -31.12 17.56
CA ASN A 104 -10.86 -31.26 17.18
C ASN A 104 -11.42 -30.05 16.42
N VAL A 105 -10.60 -29.04 16.12
CA VAL A 105 -11.04 -27.80 15.48
C VAL A 105 -10.56 -27.78 14.02
N PRO A 106 -11.42 -27.39 13.05
CA PRO A 106 -11.02 -27.29 11.65
C PRO A 106 -9.81 -26.37 11.46
N GLU A 107 -8.95 -26.71 10.50
CA GLU A 107 -7.69 -25.98 10.21
C GLU A 107 -7.92 -24.53 9.75
N SER A 108 -9.15 -24.16 9.40
CA SER A 108 -9.56 -22.80 9.07
C SER A 108 -9.90 -21.92 10.30
N SER A 109 -10.00 -22.53 11.49
CA SER A 109 -10.39 -21.82 12.71
C SER A 109 -9.23 -21.06 13.35
N MET A 110 -9.53 -19.96 14.03
CA MET A 110 -8.53 -19.08 14.68
C MET A 110 -7.78 -19.74 15.85
N THR A 111 -8.36 -20.77 16.45
CA THR A 111 -7.72 -21.55 17.52
C THR A 111 -6.80 -22.65 16.98
N SER A 112 -6.74 -22.84 15.65
CA SER A 112 -5.91 -23.84 14.98
C SER A 112 -4.58 -23.25 14.45
N LEU A 113 -3.83 -24.04 13.68
CA LEU A 113 -2.58 -23.62 13.01
C LEU A 113 -2.75 -22.29 12.24
N PHE A 114 -3.93 -22.04 11.67
CA PHE A 114 -4.23 -20.82 10.92
C PHE A 114 -4.17 -19.54 11.78
N GLY A 115 -4.50 -19.64 13.08
CA GLY A 115 -4.29 -18.55 14.03
C GLY A 115 -2.83 -18.14 14.09
N TYR A 116 -1.92 -19.10 14.28
CA TYR A 116 -0.47 -18.83 14.32
C TYR A 116 0.03 -18.19 13.01
N LYS A 117 -0.43 -18.68 11.84
CA LYS A 117 -0.11 -18.07 10.53
C LYS A 117 -0.51 -16.61 10.46
N SER A 118 -1.74 -16.32 10.89
CA SER A 118 -2.31 -14.98 10.90
C SER A 118 -1.60 -14.04 11.87
N PHE A 119 -1.46 -14.43 13.13
CA PHE A 119 -0.97 -13.54 14.17
C PHE A 119 0.53 -13.26 14.06
N MET A 120 1.36 -14.23 13.63
CA MET A 120 2.78 -13.96 13.36
C MET A 120 2.97 -13.02 12.17
N CYS A 121 2.16 -13.19 11.12
CA CYS A 121 2.13 -12.27 9.97
C CYS A 121 1.76 -10.85 10.42
N VAL A 122 0.67 -10.73 11.20
CA VAL A 122 0.22 -9.46 11.79
C VAL A 122 1.31 -8.83 12.64
N ALA A 123 1.99 -9.59 13.49
CA ALA A 123 3.03 -9.11 14.39
C ALA A 123 4.27 -8.58 13.63
N LEU A 124 4.73 -9.29 12.60
CA LEU A 124 5.83 -8.83 11.74
C LEU A 124 5.47 -7.51 11.04
N ILE A 125 4.29 -7.46 10.43
CA ILE A 125 3.77 -6.29 9.73
C ILE A 125 3.60 -5.10 10.69
N MET A 126 3.11 -5.35 11.90
CA MET A 126 2.87 -4.30 12.88
C MET A 126 4.16 -3.78 13.50
N GLY A 127 5.14 -4.65 13.78
CA GLY A 127 6.46 -4.23 14.24
C GLY A 127 7.18 -3.36 13.21
N ASP A 128 7.07 -3.73 11.93
CA ASP A 128 7.63 -2.95 10.83
C ASP A 128 6.93 -1.60 10.68
N GLY A 129 5.59 -1.62 10.69
CA GLY A 129 4.76 -0.43 10.57
C GLY A 129 4.97 0.56 11.72
N LEU A 130 5.07 0.06 12.96
CA LEU A 130 5.30 0.92 14.14
C LEU A 130 6.68 1.56 14.11
N TYR A 131 7.72 0.80 13.75
CA TYR A 131 9.07 1.34 13.62
C TYR A 131 9.13 2.49 12.61
N HIS A 132 8.58 2.27 11.40
CA HIS A 132 8.56 3.29 10.37
C HIS A 132 7.70 4.49 10.78
N PHE A 133 6.55 4.27 11.43
CA PHE A 133 5.72 5.34 11.97
C PHE A 133 6.49 6.25 12.94
N ILE A 134 7.16 5.68 13.95
CA ILE A 134 7.95 6.44 14.93
C ILE A 134 9.12 7.17 14.25
N LYS A 135 9.84 6.49 13.36
CA LYS A 135 10.98 7.07 12.64
C LYS A 135 10.56 8.26 11.76
N LEU A 136 9.52 8.10 10.95
CA LEU A 136 9.06 9.15 10.03
C LEU A 136 8.46 10.35 10.76
N THR A 137 7.68 10.10 11.82
CA THR A 137 7.16 11.19 12.67
C THR A 137 8.30 11.95 13.35
N GLY A 138 9.31 11.25 13.87
CA GLY A 138 10.51 11.87 14.44
C GLY A 138 11.33 12.69 13.43
N ILE A 139 11.56 12.16 12.22
CA ILE A 139 12.24 12.89 11.13
C ILE A 139 11.45 14.14 10.74
N THR A 140 10.13 14.02 10.60
CA THR A 140 9.25 15.14 10.25
C THR A 140 9.29 16.22 11.33
N ALA A 141 9.14 15.85 12.60
CA ALA A 141 9.20 16.78 13.73
C ALA A 141 10.56 17.50 13.82
N LYS A 142 11.67 16.76 13.71
CA LYS A 142 13.03 17.34 13.73
C LYS A 142 13.26 18.28 12.55
N SER A 143 12.80 17.91 11.36
CA SER A 143 12.95 18.71 10.15
C SER A 143 12.13 20.01 10.24
N LEU A 144 10.88 19.93 10.69
CA LEU A 144 10.04 21.10 10.93
C LEU A 144 10.67 22.05 11.95
N HIS A 145 11.23 21.52 13.04
CA HIS A 145 11.91 22.32 14.05
C HIS A 145 13.20 22.98 13.51
N ALA A 146 13.99 22.24 12.75
CA ALA A 146 15.20 22.78 12.11
C ALA A 146 14.88 23.85 11.04
N GLN A 147 13.78 23.68 10.30
CA GLN A 147 13.32 24.65 9.31
C GLN A 147 12.71 25.89 9.96
N TYR A 148 11.99 25.74 11.08
CA TYR A 148 11.51 26.87 11.89
C TYR A 148 12.69 27.74 12.36
N ASN A 149 13.76 27.10 12.89
CA ASN A 149 14.97 27.82 13.30
C ASN A 149 15.75 28.43 12.11
N ARG A 150 15.75 27.79 10.94
CA ARG A 150 16.37 28.35 9.72
C ARG A 150 15.58 29.50 9.09
N LYS A 151 14.26 29.57 9.29
CA LYS A 151 13.41 30.67 8.76
C LYS A 151 13.76 32.02 9.40
N HIS A 152 14.35 32.01 10.60
CA HIS A 152 14.93 33.21 11.23
C HIS A 152 16.28 33.65 10.65
N VAL A 153 17.05 32.74 10.02
CA VAL A 153 18.40 33.03 9.51
C VAL A 153 18.42 33.29 7.99
N LYS A 154 17.50 32.69 7.21
CA LYS A 154 17.50 32.77 5.74
C LYS A 154 16.77 33.98 5.13
N ARG A 155 16.11 34.82 5.93
CA ARG A 155 15.43 36.02 5.42
C ARG A 155 16.40 37.10 4.90
N ALA A 156 17.72 36.90 5.03
CA ALA A 156 18.75 37.87 4.68
C ALA A 156 19.71 37.45 3.54
N ALA A 157 19.58 36.27 2.91
CA ALA A 157 20.71 35.73 2.10
C ALA A 157 20.37 34.97 0.79
N ASN A 158 19.13 34.99 0.28
CA ASN A 158 18.73 33.98 -0.73
C ASN A 158 17.93 34.51 -1.93
N GLU A 159 18.29 35.67 -2.48
CA GLU A 159 17.74 36.15 -3.77
C GLU A 159 18.53 35.68 -5.01
N ASP A 160 19.81 35.29 -4.90
CA ASP A 160 20.68 35.23 -6.10
C ASP A 160 20.98 33.83 -6.71
N THR A 161 20.27 32.75 -6.36
CA THR A 161 20.57 31.40 -6.91
C THR A 161 19.34 30.56 -7.26
N VAL A 162 18.34 31.14 -7.95
CA VAL A 162 17.24 30.36 -8.53
C VAL A 162 17.43 30.31 -10.05
N SER A 163 17.50 29.10 -10.62
CA SER A 163 17.64 28.92 -12.07
C SER A 163 16.41 29.49 -12.81
N PHE A 164 16.60 30.03 -14.01
CA PHE A 164 15.52 30.63 -14.80
C PHE A 164 14.37 29.64 -15.07
N ASP A 165 14.71 28.36 -15.31
CA ASP A 165 13.73 27.28 -15.47
C ASP A 165 12.89 27.03 -14.20
N ASP A 166 13.49 27.14 -13.01
CA ASP A 166 12.77 27.00 -11.75
C ASP A 166 11.85 28.20 -11.48
N LEU A 167 12.26 29.41 -11.88
CA LEU A 167 11.42 30.61 -11.80
C LEU A 167 10.20 30.46 -12.71
N GLN A 168 10.38 30.01 -13.96
CA GLN A 168 9.29 29.79 -14.90
C GLN A 168 8.32 28.69 -14.42
N ARG A 169 8.84 27.58 -13.88
CA ARG A 169 8.01 26.52 -13.29
C ARG A 169 7.21 27.01 -12.08
N ASN A 170 7.84 27.79 -11.21
CA ASN A 170 7.17 28.38 -10.05
C ASN A 170 6.10 29.38 -10.47
N GLU A 171 6.35 30.19 -11.50
CA GLU A 171 5.39 31.15 -12.03
C GLU A 171 4.15 30.44 -12.58
N VAL A 172 4.31 29.42 -13.44
CA VAL A 172 3.18 28.65 -13.99
C VAL A 172 2.37 27.96 -12.89
N PHE A 173 3.04 27.35 -11.90
CA PHE A 173 2.36 26.67 -10.80
C PHE A 173 1.66 27.64 -9.83
N THR A 174 2.17 28.86 -9.67
CA THR A 174 1.58 29.87 -8.78
C THR A 174 0.51 30.73 -9.43
N ARG A 175 0.58 30.92 -10.76
CA ARG A 175 -0.39 31.67 -11.58
C ARG A 175 -1.80 31.08 -11.50
N GLU A 176 -1.92 29.76 -11.36
CA GLU A 176 -3.20 29.09 -11.12
C GLU A 176 -3.47 28.84 -9.64
N TYR A 177 -3.79 29.92 -8.94
CA TYR A 177 -4.19 29.89 -7.54
C TYR A 177 -5.52 29.12 -7.35
N ILE A 178 -5.51 28.08 -6.52
CA ILE A 178 -6.73 27.48 -5.96
C ILE A 178 -6.95 28.15 -4.61
N PRO A 179 -8.10 28.81 -4.38
CA PRO A 179 -8.34 29.52 -3.13
C PRO A 179 -8.37 28.55 -1.95
N ASN A 180 -7.55 28.82 -0.93
CA ASN A 180 -7.47 27.98 0.27
C ASN A 180 -8.83 27.83 0.97
N TRP A 181 -9.68 28.85 0.91
CA TRP A 181 -11.04 28.78 1.45
C TRP A 181 -11.89 27.69 0.77
N LEU A 182 -11.73 27.48 -0.54
CA LEU A 182 -12.45 26.41 -1.26
C LEU A 182 -12.00 25.02 -0.79
N ALA A 183 -10.71 24.85 -0.49
CA ALA A 183 -10.19 23.60 0.06
C ALA A 183 -10.72 23.33 1.48
N TYR A 184 -10.69 24.32 2.37
CA TYR A 184 -11.21 24.18 3.73
C TYR A 184 -12.73 23.99 3.77
N ALA A 185 -13.48 24.78 2.99
CA ALA A 185 -14.93 24.68 2.91
C ALA A 185 -15.37 23.35 2.28
N GLY A 186 -14.69 22.91 1.21
CA GLY A 186 -14.97 21.63 0.58
C GLY A 186 -14.60 20.44 1.47
N TYR A 187 -13.49 20.51 2.21
CA TYR A 187 -13.12 19.48 3.18
C TYR A 187 -14.17 19.37 4.28
N ALA A 188 -14.58 20.51 4.84
CA ALA A 188 -15.60 20.56 5.88
C ALA A 188 -16.96 20.02 5.40
N SER A 189 -17.44 20.45 4.23
CA SER A 189 -18.73 20.01 3.69
C SER A 189 -18.75 18.51 3.37
N LEU A 190 -17.72 18.00 2.70
CA LEU A 190 -17.61 16.57 2.39
C LEU A 190 -17.42 15.72 3.66
N SER A 191 -16.69 16.22 4.66
CA SER A 191 -16.56 15.53 5.95
C SER A 191 -17.90 15.45 6.68
N ILE A 192 -18.70 16.51 6.67
CA ILE A 192 -20.06 16.51 7.26
C ILE A 192 -20.93 15.47 6.56
N ILE A 193 -20.92 15.44 5.22
CA ILE A 193 -21.66 14.44 4.43
C ILE A 193 -21.21 13.03 4.82
N ALA A 194 -19.89 12.78 4.91
CA ALA A 194 -19.35 11.48 5.27
C ALA A 194 -19.73 11.07 6.71
N VAL A 195 -19.74 12.01 7.67
CA VAL A 195 -20.17 11.76 9.07
C VAL A 195 -21.64 11.36 9.15
N ILE A 196 -22.49 11.81 8.22
CA ILE A 196 -23.90 11.42 8.17
C ILE A 196 -24.08 10.09 7.43
N VAL A 197 -23.45 9.94 6.27
CA VAL A 197 -23.65 8.79 5.37
C VAL A 197 -23.01 7.51 5.92
N ILE A 198 -21.81 7.59 6.50
CA ILE A 198 -21.06 6.39 6.95
C ILE A 198 -21.81 5.63 8.06
N PRO A 199 -22.35 6.27 9.12
CA PRO A 199 -23.13 5.56 10.14
C PRO A 199 -24.45 4.97 9.62
N ILE A 200 -25.05 5.55 8.56
CA ILE A 200 -26.23 4.98 7.90
C ILE A 200 -25.85 3.70 7.15
N MET A 201 -24.68 3.69 6.51
CA MET A 201 -24.17 2.51 5.79
C MET A 201 -23.68 1.40 6.74
N PHE A 202 -23.04 1.79 7.84
CA PHE A 202 -22.46 0.89 8.82
C PHE A 202 -22.87 1.37 10.22
N GLN A 203 -23.97 0.81 10.74
CA GLN A 203 -24.53 1.20 12.04
C GLN A 203 -23.53 1.05 13.20
N GLN A 204 -22.58 0.12 13.05
CA GLN A 204 -21.50 -0.15 14.00
C GLN A 204 -20.43 0.96 14.02
N ALA A 205 -20.29 1.72 12.92
CA ALA A 205 -19.38 2.86 12.82
C ALA A 205 -20.10 4.16 13.21
N LYS A 206 -20.26 4.36 14.52
CA LYS A 206 -20.91 5.55 15.09
C LYS A 206 -20.27 6.86 14.62
N TRP A 207 -21.09 7.90 14.51
CA TRP A 207 -20.69 9.21 13.94
C TRP A 207 -19.43 9.81 14.59
N TYR A 208 -19.25 9.62 15.90
CA TYR A 208 -18.10 10.17 16.61
C TYR A 208 -16.77 9.50 16.22
N TYR A 209 -16.77 8.21 15.84
CA TYR A 209 -15.56 7.56 15.30
C TYR A 209 -15.14 8.19 13.98
N VAL A 210 -16.11 8.50 13.14
CA VAL A 210 -15.91 9.13 11.83
C VAL A 210 -15.34 10.54 12.02
N VAL A 211 -15.90 11.34 12.94
CA VAL A 211 -15.39 12.68 13.27
C VAL A 211 -13.93 12.61 13.73
N VAL A 212 -13.60 11.72 14.67
CA VAL A 212 -12.21 11.58 15.16
C VAL A 212 -11.26 11.17 14.03
N ALA A 213 -11.67 10.25 13.15
CA ALA A 213 -10.86 9.86 12.00
C ALA A 213 -10.58 11.04 11.05
N TYR A 214 -11.59 11.87 10.75
CA TYR A 214 -11.45 13.05 9.90
C TYR A 214 -10.66 14.20 10.56
N VAL A 215 -10.60 14.28 11.89
CA VAL A 215 -9.74 15.26 12.60
C VAL A 215 -8.28 14.82 12.60
N LEU A 216 -8.01 13.52 12.75
CA LEU A 216 -6.64 12.98 12.79
C LEU A 216 -6.01 12.82 11.39
N ALA A 217 -6.83 12.54 10.38
CA ALA A 217 -6.36 12.26 9.03
C ALA A 217 -5.54 13.39 8.35
N PRO A 218 -5.81 14.69 8.54
CA PRO A 218 -4.96 15.77 8.04
C PRO A 218 -3.52 15.74 8.56
N VAL A 219 -3.35 15.50 9.86
CA VAL A 219 -2.02 15.46 10.50
C VAL A 219 -1.22 14.24 10.01
N LEU A 220 -1.89 13.09 9.94
CA LEU A 220 -1.29 11.86 9.40
C LEU A 220 -1.02 11.97 7.90
N GLY A 221 -1.94 12.60 7.16
CA GLY A 221 -1.81 12.86 5.73
C GLY A 221 -0.61 13.73 5.43
N PHE A 222 -0.44 14.83 6.17
CA PHE A 222 0.73 15.71 6.06
C PHE A 222 2.03 14.95 6.34
N SER A 223 2.07 14.18 7.44
CA SER A 223 3.25 13.41 7.82
C SER A 223 3.61 12.37 6.76
N ASN A 224 2.60 11.69 6.20
CA ASN A 224 2.79 10.71 5.14
C ASN A 224 3.23 11.37 3.83
N ALA A 225 2.60 12.46 3.40
CA ALA A 225 2.98 13.18 2.19
C ALA A 225 4.40 13.74 2.30
N TYR A 226 4.75 14.32 3.45
CA TYR A 226 6.11 14.80 3.73
C TYR A 226 7.14 13.67 3.69
N GLY A 227 6.86 12.57 4.37
CA GLY A 227 7.70 11.37 4.39
C GLY A 227 7.87 10.76 2.99
N THR A 228 6.78 10.66 2.23
CA THR A 228 6.78 10.17 0.85
C THR A 228 7.58 11.13 -0.04
N GLY A 229 7.51 12.44 0.16
CA GLY A 229 8.31 13.41 -0.58
C GLY A 229 9.82 13.28 -0.39
N LEU A 230 10.26 12.81 0.77
CA LEU A 230 11.66 12.54 1.09
C LEU A 230 12.13 11.13 0.69
N THR A 231 11.24 10.14 0.75
CA THR A 231 11.62 8.71 0.71
C THR A 231 10.95 7.88 -0.38
N ASP A 232 10.00 8.45 -1.10
CA ASP A 232 9.14 7.79 -2.11
C ASP A 232 8.28 6.64 -1.57
N MET A 233 8.21 6.48 -0.26
CA MET A 233 7.54 5.34 0.37
C MET A 233 6.29 5.81 1.12
N SER A 234 5.12 5.42 0.61
CA SER A 234 3.83 5.71 1.25
C SER A 234 3.52 4.71 2.36
N MET A 235 3.25 5.23 3.57
CA MET A 235 2.95 4.44 4.76
C MET A 235 1.46 4.38 5.08
N SER A 236 0.58 4.75 4.15
CA SER A 236 -0.89 4.82 4.38
C SER A 236 -1.49 3.54 4.94
N TYR A 237 -0.97 2.38 4.51
CA TYR A 237 -1.38 1.08 5.04
C TYR A 237 -1.02 0.88 6.52
N ASN A 238 0.10 1.44 6.98
CA ASN A 238 0.53 1.35 8.38
C ASN A 238 -0.29 2.31 9.25
N TYR A 239 -0.54 3.54 8.79
CA TYR A 239 -1.45 4.47 9.47
C TYR A 239 -2.87 3.88 9.59
N GLY A 240 -3.37 3.24 8.53
CA GLY A 240 -4.66 2.56 8.54
C GLY A 240 -4.72 1.44 9.59
N LYS A 241 -3.69 0.60 9.70
CA LYS A 241 -3.62 -0.47 10.71
C LYS A 241 -3.59 0.06 12.13
N ILE A 242 -2.89 1.16 12.39
CA ILE A 242 -2.90 1.79 13.72
C ILE A 242 -4.31 2.30 14.05
N ALA A 243 -4.96 2.98 13.10
CA ALA A 243 -6.36 3.40 13.25
C ALA A 243 -7.30 2.21 13.48
N LEU A 244 -7.07 1.09 12.78
CA LEU A 244 -7.82 -0.15 12.97
C LEU A 244 -7.82 -0.60 14.43
N PHE A 245 -6.65 -0.71 15.06
CA PHE A 245 -6.55 -1.13 16.46
C PHE A 245 -7.23 -0.16 17.43
N ILE A 246 -7.07 1.15 17.21
CA ILE A 246 -7.67 2.18 18.06
C ILE A 246 -9.20 2.10 17.99
N PHE A 247 -9.76 2.10 16.78
CA PHE A 247 -11.21 2.06 16.60
C PHE A 247 -11.82 0.69 16.93
N ALA A 248 -11.08 -0.40 16.71
CA ALA A 248 -11.50 -1.74 17.10
C ALA A 248 -11.59 -1.88 18.62
N ALA A 249 -10.54 -1.47 19.34
CA ALA A 249 -10.54 -1.51 20.81
C ALA A 249 -11.64 -0.60 21.40
N TRP A 250 -11.88 0.55 20.79
CA TRP A 250 -12.89 1.50 21.26
C TRP A 250 -14.33 1.01 20.97
N GLY A 251 -14.55 0.31 19.86
CA GLY A 251 -15.88 -0.21 19.50
C GLY A 251 -16.40 -1.36 20.35
N GLY A 252 -15.56 -1.98 21.20
CA GLY A 252 -15.97 -3.06 22.10
C GLY A 252 -16.27 -4.39 21.39
N LYS A 253 -16.74 -5.39 22.16
CA LYS A 253 -16.88 -6.79 21.72
C LYS A 253 -17.83 -7.00 20.54
N ASP A 254 -18.94 -6.28 20.51
CA ASP A 254 -20.01 -6.54 19.54
C ASP A 254 -19.83 -5.76 18.23
N ASP A 255 -19.39 -4.49 18.31
CA ASP A 255 -19.31 -3.58 17.15
C ASP A 255 -17.87 -3.28 16.69
N GLY A 256 -16.87 -3.59 17.51
CA GLY A 256 -15.50 -3.11 17.32
C GLY A 256 -14.82 -3.65 16.06
N VAL A 257 -15.13 -4.87 15.62
CA VAL A 257 -14.51 -5.42 14.41
C VAL A 257 -14.87 -4.58 13.18
N ILE A 258 -16.15 -4.25 13.03
CA ILE A 258 -16.64 -3.47 11.88
C ILE A 258 -16.21 -2.01 12.04
N ALA A 259 -16.35 -1.42 13.24
CA ALA A 259 -15.91 -0.05 13.51
C ALA A 259 -14.41 0.14 13.22
N GLY A 260 -13.57 -0.83 13.62
CA GLY A 260 -12.14 -0.85 13.34
C GLY A 260 -11.82 -0.91 11.85
N LEU A 261 -12.49 -1.79 11.09
CA LEU A 261 -12.30 -1.90 9.64
C LEU A 261 -12.73 -0.64 8.89
N VAL A 262 -13.86 -0.03 9.28
CA VAL A 262 -14.35 1.22 8.68
C VAL A 262 -13.41 2.38 9.02
N GLY A 263 -13.00 2.54 10.28
CA GLY A 263 -12.04 3.55 10.71
C GLY A 263 -10.68 3.40 10.02
N CYS A 264 -10.21 2.16 9.87
CA CYS A 264 -9.02 1.84 9.08
C CYS A 264 -9.15 2.32 7.64
N ALA A 265 -10.26 2.02 6.97
CA ALA A 265 -10.48 2.39 5.59
C ALA A 265 -10.50 3.91 5.39
N ILE A 266 -11.18 4.65 6.29
CA ILE A 266 -11.24 6.12 6.26
C ILE A 266 -9.83 6.70 6.38
N VAL A 267 -9.10 6.36 7.45
CA VAL A 267 -7.77 6.93 7.70
C VAL A 267 -6.79 6.55 6.60
N LYS A 268 -6.75 5.27 6.21
CA LYS A 268 -5.89 4.78 5.12
C LYS A 268 -6.15 5.54 3.82
N GLN A 269 -7.41 5.66 3.41
CA GLN A 269 -7.77 6.28 2.14
C GLN A 269 -7.42 7.78 2.15
N LEU A 270 -7.77 8.52 3.21
CA LEU A 270 -7.45 9.95 3.29
C LEU A 270 -5.95 10.20 3.24
N VAL A 271 -5.17 9.44 4.01
CA VAL A 271 -3.71 9.57 4.08
C VAL A 271 -3.04 9.19 2.76
N GLN A 272 -3.59 8.20 2.04
CA GLN A 272 -3.11 7.79 0.73
C GLN A 272 -3.40 8.84 -0.35
N VAL A 273 -4.66 9.25 -0.50
CA VAL A 273 -5.06 10.25 -1.51
C VAL A 273 -4.32 11.56 -1.30
N SER A 274 -4.07 11.94 -0.04
CA SER A 274 -3.28 13.13 0.29
C SER A 274 -1.84 13.06 -0.22
N ALA A 275 -1.19 11.90 -0.12
CA ALA A 275 0.18 11.70 -0.60
C ALA A 275 0.23 11.59 -2.14
N ASP A 276 -0.72 10.87 -2.73
CA ASP A 276 -0.82 10.70 -4.19
C ASP A 276 -1.09 12.06 -4.88
N LEU A 277 -1.96 12.90 -4.31
CA LEU A 277 -2.18 14.29 -4.77
C LEU A 277 -0.88 15.11 -4.76
N MET A 278 0.00 14.91 -3.78
CA MET A 278 1.29 15.62 -3.73
C MET A 278 2.28 15.07 -4.76
N HIS A 279 2.26 13.77 -5.06
CA HIS A 279 2.98 13.19 -6.20
C HIS A 279 2.55 13.80 -7.52
N ASP A 280 1.24 13.90 -7.73
CA ASP A 280 0.68 14.45 -8.94
C ASP A 280 1.09 15.92 -9.06
N TYR A 281 0.97 16.72 -7.99
CA TYR A 281 1.39 18.13 -8.05
C TYR A 281 2.88 18.32 -8.31
N LYS A 282 3.74 17.46 -7.77
CA LYS A 282 5.16 17.51 -8.11
C LYS A 282 5.39 17.19 -9.58
N THR A 283 4.71 16.18 -10.10
CA THR A 283 4.76 15.80 -11.51
C THR A 283 4.31 16.98 -12.38
N GLY A 284 3.17 17.59 -12.06
CA GLY A 284 2.63 18.76 -12.75
C GLY A 284 3.55 19.98 -12.72
N HIS A 285 4.23 20.24 -11.60
CA HIS A 285 5.24 21.31 -11.50
C HIS A 285 6.41 21.09 -12.46
N LEU A 286 6.87 19.84 -12.60
CA LEU A 286 7.98 19.48 -13.49
C LEU A 286 7.57 19.46 -14.98
N THR A 287 6.31 19.13 -15.28
CA THR A 287 5.77 19.08 -16.64
C THR A 287 5.09 20.39 -17.08
N LEU A 288 5.19 21.46 -16.27
CA LEU A 288 4.49 22.73 -16.48
C LEU A 288 2.97 22.58 -16.68
N THR A 289 2.40 21.50 -16.15
CA THR A 289 0.97 21.20 -16.26
C THR A 289 0.20 21.98 -15.23
N SER A 290 -0.98 22.44 -15.62
CA SER A 290 -1.77 23.34 -14.82
C SER A 290 -2.35 22.63 -13.57
N PRO A 291 -2.13 23.17 -12.34
CA PRO A 291 -2.62 22.53 -11.10
C PRO A 291 -4.14 22.35 -11.03
N ARG A 292 -4.91 23.18 -11.74
CA ARG A 292 -6.38 23.06 -11.78
C ARG A 292 -6.82 21.88 -12.64
N SER A 293 -6.24 21.74 -13.84
CA SER A 293 -6.54 20.61 -14.73
C SER A 293 -6.16 19.28 -14.07
N LEU A 294 -5.06 19.27 -13.30
CA LEU A 294 -4.66 18.11 -12.54
C LEU A 294 -5.67 17.73 -11.45
N LEU A 295 -6.16 18.71 -10.69
CA LEU A 295 -7.19 18.47 -9.66
C LEU A 295 -8.51 17.97 -10.28
N VAL A 296 -8.92 18.55 -11.40
CA VAL A 296 -10.13 18.12 -12.14
C VAL A 296 -9.93 16.70 -12.69
N GLY A 297 -8.78 16.40 -13.28
CA GLY A 297 -8.45 15.07 -13.77
C GLY A 297 -8.47 14.02 -12.67
N GLN A 298 -7.92 14.35 -11.49
CA GLN A 298 -7.94 13.46 -10.33
C GLN A 298 -9.35 13.28 -9.76
N ALA A 299 -10.18 14.33 -9.76
CA ALA A 299 -11.58 14.22 -9.37
C ALA A 299 -12.35 13.29 -10.31
N ILE A 300 -12.21 13.46 -11.64
CA ILE A 300 -12.83 12.59 -12.65
C ILE A 300 -12.37 11.14 -12.48
N GLY A 301 -11.05 10.92 -12.37
CA GLY A 301 -10.47 9.60 -12.14
C GLY A 301 -10.97 8.96 -10.85
N THR A 302 -11.16 9.74 -9.79
CA THR A 302 -11.73 9.27 -8.52
C THR A 302 -13.19 8.83 -8.68
N VAL A 303 -14.03 9.60 -9.40
CA VAL A 303 -15.43 9.20 -9.69
C VAL A 303 -15.44 7.88 -10.45
N MET A 304 -14.66 7.79 -11.53
CA MET A 304 -14.57 6.59 -12.35
C MET A 304 -14.11 5.39 -11.51
N GLY A 305 -13.07 5.56 -10.68
CA GLY A 305 -12.56 4.52 -9.79
C GLY A 305 -13.59 4.05 -8.77
N CYS A 306 -14.40 4.96 -8.21
CA CYS A 306 -15.44 4.63 -7.25
C CYS A 306 -16.61 3.82 -7.84
N ILE A 307 -16.80 3.87 -9.17
CA ILE A 307 -17.82 3.09 -9.88
C ILE A 307 -17.21 1.78 -10.39
N ILE A 308 -16.09 1.88 -11.11
CA ILE A 308 -15.45 0.74 -11.78
C ILE A 308 -14.95 -0.28 -10.75
N ALA A 309 -14.21 0.15 -9.71
CA ALA A 309 -13.58 -0.79 -8.78
C ALA A 309 -14.61 -1.67 -8.01
N PRO A 310 -15.69 -1.14 -7.43
CA PRO A 310 -16.74 -1.98 -6.83
C PRO A 310 -17.46 -2.86 -7.84
N SER A 311 -17.72 -2.36 -9.06
CA SER A 311 -18.43 -3.12 -10.09
C SER A 311 -17.61 -4.32 -10.54
N THR A 312 -16.31 -4.12 -10.78
CA THR A 312 -15.36 -5.18 -11.07
C THR A 312 -15.28 -6.15 -9.88
N PHE A 313 -15.12 -5.67 -8.65
CA PHE A 313 -15.11 -6.54 -7.46
C PHE A 313 -16.37 -7.40 -7.35
N LEU A 314 -17.56 -6.83 -7.56
CA LEU A 314 -18.82 -7.57 -7.51
C LEU A 314 -18.94 -8.62 -8.61
N LEU A 315 -18.42 -8.33 -9.81
CA LEU A 315 -18.36 -9.29 -10.90
C LEU A 315 -17.48 -10.48 -10.51
N PHE A 316 -16.28 -10.22 -10.01
CA PHE A 316 -15.34 -11.25 -9.53
C PHE A 316 -15.93 -12.05 -8.37
N TYR A 317 -16.56 -11.39 -7.40
CA TYR A 317 -17.17 -12.02 -6.24
C TYR A 317 -18.35 -12.93 -6.59
N LYS A 318 -19.07 -12.64 -7.68
CA LYS A 318 -20.14 -13.51 -8.20
C LYS A 318 -19.61 -14.62 -9.12
N ALA A 319 -18.54 -14.35 -9.86
CA ALA A 319 -17.98 -15.27 -10.85
C ALA A 319 -17.11 -16.37 -10.25
N PHE A 320 -16.44 -16.08 -9.13
CA PHE A 320 -15.53 -16.99 -8.45
C PHE A 320 -15.89 -17.12 -6.97
N ASP A 321 -15.57 -18.28 -6.40
CA ASP A 321 -15.76 -18.56 -4.97
C ASP A 321 -14.66 -17.90 -4.12
N ILE A 322 -14.69 -16.57 -4.07
CA ILE A 322 -13.70 -15.74 -3.38
C ILE A 322 -13.88 -15.83 -1.88
N GLY A 323 -12.82 -16.25 -1.17
CA GLY A 323 -12.82 -16.35 0.29
C GLY A 323 -13.02 -17.77 0.82
N ASN A 324 -13.23 -18.76 -0.05
CA ASN A 324 -13.23 -20.17 0.35
C ASN A 324 -11.82 -20.60 0.82
N PRO A 325 -11.65 -21.08 2.07
CA PRO A 325 -10.35 -21.52 2.60
C PRO A 325 -9.71 -22.67 1.82
N ASP A 326 -10.53 -23.52 1.18
CA ASP A 326 -10.11 -24.72 0.45
C ASP A 326 -10.10 -24.51 -1.07
N GLY A 327 -10.64 -23.37 -1.53
CA GLY A 327 -10.67 -22.97 -2.93
C GLY A 327 -9.36 -22.35 -3.45
N TYR A 328 -9.31 -22.13 -4.76
CA TYR A 328 -8.19 -21.46 -5.42
C TYR A 328 -8.13 -19.95 -5.07
N TRP A 329 -9.29 -19.28 -5.00
CA TRP A 329 -9.41 -17.84 -4.78
C TRP A 329 -9.52 -17.47 -3.29
N LYS A 330 -8.46 -17.75 -2.54
CA LYS A 330 -8.39 -17.38 -1.11
C LYS A 330 -8.30 -15.85 -0.97
N ALA A 331 -8.89 -15.30 0.09
CA ALA A 331 -8.83 -13.87 0.41
C ALA A 331 -7.91 -13.59 1.61
N PRO A 332 -6.59 -13.87 1.52
CA PRO A 332 -5.69 -13.85 2.66
C PRO A 332 -5.60 -12.47 3.32
N TYR A 333 -5.57 -11.40 2.53
CA TYR A 333 -5.54 -10.04 3.07
C TYR A 333 -6.81 -9.65 3.84
N ALA A 334 -7.99 -10.05 3.37
CA ALA A 334 -9.24 -9.79 4.09
C ALA A 334 -9.23 -10.46 5.48
N LEU A 335 -8.68 -11.68 5.55
CA LEU A 335 -8.52 -12.42 6.80
C LEU A 335 -7.51 -11.74 7.74
N ILE A 336 -6.39 -11.22 7.21
CA ILE A 336 -5.41 -10.45 8.01
C ILE A 336 -6.09 -9.26 8.67
N TYR A 337 -6.82 -8.45 7.91
CA TYR A 337 -7.49 -7.25 8.44
C TYR A 337 -8.60 -7.59 9.44
N ARG A 338 -9.38 -8.64 9.17
CA ARG A 338 -10.39 -9.14 10.11
C ARG A 338 -9.74 -9.60 11.43
N ASN A 339 -8.64 -10.34 11.36
CA ASN A 339 -7.97 -10.88 12.54
C ASN A 339 -7.27 -9.80 13.36
N MET A 340 -6.71 -8.77 12.70
CA MET A 340 -6.23 -7.56 13.39
C MET A 340 -7.36 -6.88 14.16
N ALA A 341 -8.56 -6.81 13.57
CA ALA A 341 -9.69 -6.14 14.20
C ALA A 341 -10.23 -6.95 15.39
N ILE A 342 -10.33 -8.27 15.27
CA ILE A 342 -10.66 -9.16 16.40
C ILE A 342 -9.64 -9.01 17.53
N LEU A 343 -8.34 -8.96 17.21
CA LEU A 343 -7.29 -8.74 18.20
C LEU A 343 -7.42 -7.39 18.91
N GLY A 344 -7.82 -6.34 18.17
CA GLY A 344 -8.10 -5.03 18.77
C GLY A 344 -9.28 -5.06 19.75
N VAL A 345 -10.27 -5.91 19.50
CA VAL A 345 -11.50 -6.02 20.29
C VAL A 345 -11.36 -6.93 21.52
N GLU A 346 -10.93 -8.17 21.31
CA GLU A 346 -10.85 -9.21 22.35
C GLU A 346 -9.52 -9.16 23.11
N GLY A 347 -8.59 -8.33 22.63
CA GLY A 347 -7.24 -8.23 23.14
C GLY A 347 -6.47 -9.55 22.99
N PHE A 348 -5.42 -9.69 23.79
CA PHE A 348 -4.53 -10.84 23.76
C PHE A 348 -5.17 -12.15 24.29
N SER A 349 -6.38 -12.08 24.85
CA SER A 349 -7.09 -13.22 25.42
C SER A 349 -7.67 -14.17 24.37
N ALA A 350 -7.82 -13.71 23.12
CA ALA A 350 -8.31 -14.49 21.99
C ALA A 350 -7.30 -15.51 21.43
N LEU A 351 -6.04 -15.47 21.91
CA LEU A 351 -4.92 -16.18 21.30
C LEU A 351 -4.78 -17.61 21.85
N PRO A 352 -4.52 -18.61 20.98
CA PRO A 352 -4.17 -19.96 21.44
C PRO A 352 -2.87 -19.95 22.27
N LYS A 353 -2.68 -20.99 23.10
CA LYS A 353 -1.53 -21.08 24.04
C LYS A 353 -0.21 -20.86 23.29
N ARG A 354 0.72 -20.10 23.90
CA ARG A 354 2.05 -19.74 23.35
C ARG A 354 2.04 -18.87 22.08
N CYS A 355 0.90 -18.55 21.48
CA CYS A 355 0.82 -17.71 20.28
C CYS A 355 1.28 -16.27 20.54
N LEU A 356 0.98 -15.72 21.73
CA LEU A 356 1.42 -14.39 22.12
C LEU A 356 2.94 -14.28 22.24
N GLU A 357 3.61 -15.25 22.88
CA GLU A 357 5.07 -15.24 23.03
C GLU A 357 5.78 -15.30 21.67
N LEU A 358 5.28 -16.14 20.77
CA LEU A 358 5.80 -16.26 19.41
C LEU A 358 5.54 -14.98 18.59
N SER A 359 4.36 -14.40 18.71
CA SER A 359 4.01 -13.13 18.04
C SER A 359 4.84 -11.97 18.58
N ALA A 360 5.07 -11.90 19.89
CA ALA A 360 5.95 -10.91 20.51
C ALA A 360 7.40 -11.07 20.04
N SER A 361 7.87 -12.30 19.89
CA SER A 361 9.20 -12.59 19.33
C SER A 361 9.32 -12.14 17.87
N CYS A 362 8.30 -12.41 17.04
CA CYS A 362 8.24 -11.92 15.66
C CYS A 362 8.18 -10.39 15.58
N PHE A 363 7.42 -9.74 16.47
CA PHE A 363 7.36 -8.28 16.57
C PHE A 363 8.73 -7.69 16.93
N ALA A 364 9.37 -8.23 17.98
CA ALA A 364 10.71 -7.81 18.40
C ALA A 364 11.74 -8.02 17.28
N PHE A 365 11.69 -9.16 16.59
CA PHE A 365 12.52 -9.44 15.42
C PHE A 365 12.32 -8.39 14.33
N SER A 366 11.08 -8.02 14.01
CA SER A 366 10.78 -7.00 13.00
C SER A 366 11.39 -5.64 13.34
N VAL A 367 11.27 -5.21 14.60
CA VAL A 367 11.86 -3.96 15.10
C VAL A 367 13.39 -4.03 15.08
N LEU A 368 13.98 -5.15 15.53
CA LEU A 368 15.43 -5.35 15.56
C LEU A 368 16.03 -5.36 14.16
N VAL A 369 15.42 -6.04 13.19
CA VAL A 369 15.88 -6.05 11.79
C VAL A 369 15.89 -4.64 11.22
N ASN A 370 14.86 -3.84 11.50
CA ASN A 370 14.80 -2.45 11.04
C ASN A 370 15.82 -1.54 11.74
N LEU A 371 16.06 -1.72 13.04
CA LEU A 371 17.13 -1.04 13.78
C LEU A 371 18.50 -1.38 13.18
N VAL A 372 18.79 -2.67 13.01
CA VAL A 372 20.03 -3.14 12.36
C VAL A 372 20.17 -2.52 10.98
N ARG A 373 19.09 -2.47 10.19
CA ARG A 373 19.11 -1.88 8.85
C ARG A 373 19.48 -0.40 8.85
N ASP A 374 19.07 0.36 9.86
CA ASP A 374 19.34 1.80 9.93
C ASP A 374 20.69 2.14 10.56
N PHE A 375 21.17 1.34 11.52
CA PHE A 375 22.49 1.54 12.14
C PHE A 375 23.63 0.85 11.39
N SER A 376 23.34 -0.08 10.48
CA SER A 376 24.37 -0.83 9.76
C SER A 376 24.95 -0.03 8.58
N PRO A 377 26.28 -0.15 8.31
CA PRO A 377 26.93 0.52 7.19
C PRO A 377 26.29 0.21 5.83
N GLN A 378 26.41 1.14 4.88
CA GLN A 378 25.81 1.08 3.54
C GLN A 378 26.08 -0.23 2.76
N LYS A 379 27.19 -0.94 3.07
CA LYS A 379 27.53 -2.25 2.50
C LYS A 379 26.59 -3.36 2.96
N TYR A 380 26.23 -3.40 4.25
CA TYR A 380 25.40 -4.46 4.85
C TYR A 380 23.91 -4.18 4.72
N ARG A 381 23.51 -2.90 4.63
CA ARG A 381 22.12 -2.47 4.47
C ARG A 381 21.40 -3.09 3.26
N LYS A 382 22.16 -3.48 2.22
CA LYS A 382 21.64 -4.13 1.01
C LYS A 382 21.26 -5.61 1.20
N TYR A 383 21.68 -6.23 2.29
CA TYR A 383 21.42 -7.65 2.59
C TYR A 383 20.41 -7.85 3.73
N VAL A 384 20.10 -6.80 4.48
CA VAL A 384 19.13 -6.89 5.58
C VAL A 384 17.72 -7.02 5.00
N PRO A 385 16.98 -8.10 5.31
CA PRO A 385 15.68 -8.34 4.73
C PRO A 385 14.63 -7.34 5.21
N LEU A 386 13.54 -7.24 4.46
CA LEU A 386 12.39 -6.37 4.76
C LEU A 386 11.33 -7.18 5.51
N PRO A 387 11.08 -6.92 6.81
CA PRO A 387 10.11 -7.69 7.60
C PRO A 387 8.70 -7.68 7.01
N MET A 388 8.26 -6.55 6.44
CA MET A 388 6.95 -6.47 5.77
C MET A 388 6.84 -7.42 4.57
N ALA A 389 7.89 -7.51 3.75
CA ALA A 389 7.93 -8.40 2.58
C ALA A 389 8.01 -9.87 3.02
N MET A 390 8.77 -10.17 4.07
CA MET A 390 8.85 -11.51 4.66
C MET A 390 7.51 -12.00 5.23
N ALA A 391 6.64 -11.10 5.66
CA ALA A 391 5.37 -11.46 6.29
C ALA A 391 4.32 -11.94 5.28
N VAL A 392 4.37 -11.50 4.02
CA VAL A 392 3.34 -11.84 3.01
C VAL A 392 3.23 -13.36 2.76
N PRO A 393 4.34 -14.12 2.59
CA PRO A 393 4.30 -15.58 2.43
C PRO A 393 3.68 -16.36 3.59
N PHE A 394 3.70 -15.81 4.82
CA PHE A 394 3.17 -16.51 6.00
C PHE A 394 1.70 -16.91 5.83
N LEU A 395 0.95 -16.14 5.04
CA LEU A 395 -0.49 -16.32 4.83
C LEU A 395 -0.85 -16.67 3.39
N VAL A 396 -0.17 -16.08 2.41
CA VAL A 396 -0.50 -16.24 0.98
C VAL A 396 0.01 -17.57 0.42
N GLY A 397 1.14 -18.08 0.93
CA GLY A 397 1.78 -19.30 0.42
C GLY A 397 3.21 -19.05 -0.10
N ALA A 398 3.96 -20.12 -0.34
CA ALA A 398 5.33 -20.01 -0.86
C ALA A 398 5.39 -19.82 -2.39
N ASN A 399 4.34 -20.22 -3.12
CA ASN A 399 4.34 -20.31 -4.58
C ASN A 399 4.64 -18.97 -5.26
N PHE A 400 3.94 -17.89 -4.88
CA PHE A 400 4.15 -16.58 -5.49
C PHE A 400 5.54 -15.99 -5.22
N ALA A 401 6.18 -16.36 -4.09
CA ALA A 401 7.52 -15.87 -3.76
C ALA A 401 8.58 -16.44 -4.72
N ILE A 402 8.36 -17.68 -5.19
CA ILE A 402 9.18 -18.31 -6.22
C ILE A 402 9.02 -17.57 -7.55
N ASP A 403 7.77 -17.30 -7.96
CA ASP A 403 7.48 -16.56 -9.20
C ASP A 403 8.12 -15.16 -9.21
N MET A 404 8.05 -14.44 -8.08
CA MET A 404 8.71 -13.14 -7.93
C MET A 404 10.24 -13.24 -8.02
N CYS A 405 10.84 -14.31 -7.50
CA CYS A 405 12.27 -14.56 -7.63
C CYS A 405 12.68 -14.87 -9.06
N VAL A 406 11.88 -15.66 -9.78
CA VAL A 406 12.07 -15.92 -11.22
C VAL A 406 12.06 -14.60 -12.00
N GLY A 407 11.13 -13.70 -11.71
CA GLY A 407 11.11 -12.34 -12.29
C GLY A 407 12.41 -11.57 -12.08
N SER A 408 12.96 -11.62 -10.86
CA SER A 408 14.25 -11.01 -10.56
C SER A 408 15.44 -11.67 -11.27
N LEU A 409 15.42 -12.99 -11.43
CA LEU A 409 16.44 -13.72 -12.19
C LEU A 409 16.41 -13.36 -13.68
N VAL A 410 15.22 -13.17 -14.25
CA VAL A 410 15.04 -12.68 -15.63
C VAL A 410 15.67 -11.30 -15.78
N VAL A 411 15.39 -10.37 -14.86
CA VAL A 411 15.98 -9.02 -14.89
C VAL A 411 17.49 -9.07 -14.72
N PHE A 412 18.00 -9.87 -13.79
CA PHE A 412 19.43 -10.03 -13.55
C PHE A 412 20.16 -10.55 -14.81
N SER A 413 19.60 -11.58 -15.44
CA SER A 413 20.12 -12.17 -16.69
C SER A 413 20.10 -11.16 -17.84
N TRP A 414 19.00 -10.42 -17.99
CA TRP A 414 18.85 -9.38 -19.01
C TRP A 414 19.86 -8.24 -18.81
N HIS A 415 20.09 -7.82 -17.55
CA HIS A 415 21.10 -6.81 -17.23
C HIS A 415 22.52 -7.28 -17.56
N LYS A 416 22.81 -8.58 -17.38
CA LYS A 416 24.10 -9.18 -17.74
C LYS A 416 24.33 -9.20 -19.26
N MET A 417 23.26 -9.34 -20.06
CA MET A 417 23.35 -9.37 -21.52
C MET A 417 23.33 -7.99 -22.19
N LYS A 418 22.42 -7.08 -21.79
CA LYS A 418 22.22 -5.76 -22.46
C LYS A 418 21.85 -4.63 -21.48
N LYS A 419 22.85 -4.07 -20.79
CA LYS A 419 22.68 -3.02 -19.75
C LYS A 419 21.85 -1.79 -20.16
N LYS A 420 22.04 -1.25 -21.38
CA LYS A 420 21.37 -0.01 -21.82
C LYS A 420 19.89 -0.23 -22.21
N LYS A 421 19.57 -1.33 -22.88
CA LYS A 421 18.19 -1.65 -23.31
C LYS A 421 17.32 -2.16 -22.15
N ALA A 422 17.94 -2.86 -21.18
CA ALA A 422 17.25 -3.42 -20.01
C ALA A 422 16.50 -2.37 -19.18
N LYS A 423 17.14 -1.21 -18.91
CA LYS A 423 16.57 -0.18 -18.03
C LYS A 423 15.22 0.38 -18.51
N LEU A 424 15.01 0.42 -19.83
CA LEU A 424 13.78 0.97 -20.43
C LEU A 424 12.75 -0.14 -20.74
N LEU A 425 13.21 -1.33 -21.15
CA LEU A 425 12.32 -2.41 -21.58
C LEU A 425 11.77 -3.25 -20.41
N VAL A 426 12.52 -3.39 -19.30
CA VAL A 426 12.07 -4.22 -18.16
C VAL A 426 10.74 -3.74 -17.57
N PRO A 427 10.53 -2.45 -17.28
CA PRO A 427 9.24 -1.97 -16.79
C PRO A 427 8.11 -2.20 -17.80
N ALA A 428 8.39 -2.05 -19.10
CA ALA A 428 7.38 -2.24 -20.16
C ALA A 428 6.95 -3.71 -20.28
N VAL A 429 7.92 -4.64 -20.29
CA VAL A 429 7.65 -6.09 -20.34
C VAL A 429 6.91 -6.54 -19.09
N ALA A 430 7.35 -6.09 -17.92
CA ALA A 430 6.72 -6.45 -16.66
C ALA A 430 5.28 -5.91 -16.54
N SER A 431 5.04 -4.68 -17.00
CA SER A 431 3.68 -4.11 -17.09
C SER A 431 2.82 -4.88 -18.08
N GLY A 432 3.40 -5.32 -19.20
CA GLY A 432 2.74 -6.20 -20.17
C GLY A 432 2.32 -7.53 -19.58
N PHE A 433 3.15 -8.15 -18.73
CA PHE A 433 2.82 -9.39 -18.02
C PHE A 433 1.66 -9.22 -17.04
N ILE A 434 1.64 -8.12 -16.27
CA ILE A 434 0.54 -7.83 -15.34
C ILE A 434 -0.76 -7.50 -16.09
N CYS A 435 -0.67 -6.69 -17.14
CA CYS A 435 -1.82 -6.29 -17.94
C CYS A 435 -2.42 -7.46 -18.73
N GLY A 436 -1.57 -8.31 -19.33
CA GLY A 436 -2.00 -9.47 -20.11
C GLY A 436 -2.81 -10.47 -19.29
N ASP A 437 -2.35 -10.79 -18.08
CA ASP A 437 -3.07 -11.67 -17.15
C ASP A 437 -4.41 -11.03 -16.73
N GLY A 438 -4.43 -9.72 -16.47
CA GLY A 438 -5.66 -8.97 -16.17
C GLY A 438 -6.67 -8.98 -17.33
N ILE A 439 -6.21 -8.86 -18.58
CA ILE A 439 -7.07 -8.94 -19.77
C ILE A 439 -7.63 -10.34 -19.92
N TRP A 440 -6.81 -11.39 -19.73
CA TRP A 440 -7.26 -12.79 -19.85
C TRP A 440 -8.25 -13.19 -18.76
N MET A 441 -8.15 -12.57 -17.58
CA MET A 441 -9.05 -12.81 -16.46
C MET A 441 -10.51 -12.43 -16.78
N PHE A 442 -10.75 -11.48 -17.69
CA PHE A 442 -12.11 -11.06 -18.05
C PHE A 442 -12.86 -12.12 -18.88
N PRO A 443 -12.34 -12.63 -20.02
CA PRO A 443 -12.92 -13.77 -20.72
C PRO A 443 -13.06 -15.02 -19.84
N SER A 444 -12.06 -15.35 -19.02
CA SER A 444 -12.15 -16.51 -18.12
C SER A 444 -13.27 -16.36 -17.09
N SER A 445 -13.49 -15.14 -16.58
CA SER A 445 -14.62 -14.84 -15.69
C SER A 445 -15.96 -15.01 -16.40
N LEU A 446 -16.06 -14.56 -17.66
CA LEU A 446 -17.26 -14.72 -18.49
C LEU A 446 -17.58 -16.21 -18.76
N LEU A 447 -16.56 -16.99 -19.08
CA LEU A 447 -16.67 -18.44 -19.29
C LEU A 447 -17.06 -19.18 -18.01
N SER A 448 -16.48 -18.78 -16.86
CA SER A 448 -16.84 -19.30 -15.53
C SER A 448 -18.30 -18.99 -15.18
N LEU A 449 -18.74 -17.74 -15.43
CA LEU A 449 -20.14 -17.33 -15.24
C LEU A 449 -21.11 -18.11 -16.15
N ALA A 450 -20.68 -18.44 -17.37
CA ALA A 450 -21.43 -19.28 -18.30
C ALA A 450 -21.36 -20.78 -17.95
N LYS A 451 -20.72 -21.17 -16.84
CA LYS A 451 -20.47 -22.55 -16.39
C LYS A 451 -19.80 -23.43 -17.47
N VAL A 452 -19.01 -22.81 -18.34
CA VAL A 452 -18.25 -23.53 -19.35
C VAL A 452 -17.04 -24.16 -18.66
N ASN A 453 -17.04 -25.49 -18.60
CA ASN A 453 -15.91 -26.22 -18.03
C ASN A 453 -14.70 -26.10 -18.97
N PRO A 454 -13.50 -25.78 -18.45
CA PRO A 454 -12.30 -25.75 -19.28
C PRO A 454 -12.05 -27.15 -19.86
N PRO A 455 -11.72 -27.25 -21.17
CA PRO A 455 -11.59 -28.54 -21.86
C PRO A 455 -10.41 -29.37 -21.33
N ILE A 456 -9.43 -28.74 -20.66
CA ILE A 456 -8.27 -29.39 -20.05
C ILE A 456 -8.04 -28.77 -18.67
N CYS A 457 -8.07 -29.58 -17.62
CA CYS A 457 -7.72 -29.17 -16.26
C CYS A 457 -6.56 -30.05 -15.79
N MET A 458 -5.36 -29.47 -15.70
CA MET A 458 -4.15 -30.19 -15.28
C MET A 458 -3.89 -29.89 -13.80
N LYS A 459 -4.13 -30.87 -12.93
CA LYS A 459 -3.88 -30.77 -11.48
C LYS A 459 -2.69 -31.65 -11.12
N PHE A 460 -1.60 -31.04 -10.67
CA PHE A 460 -0.46 -31.77 -10.12
C PHE A 460 -0.73 -32.08 -8.65
N THR A 461 -1.05 -33.33 -8.34
CA THR A 461 -1.15 -33.83 -6.97
C THR A 461 0.22 -34.30 -6.49
N PRO A 462 0.59 -34.11 -5.21
CA PRO A 462 1.78 -34.73 -4.66
C PRO A 462 1.69 -36.24 -4.84
N GLY A 463 2.78 -36.86 -5.33
CA GLY A 463 2.89 -38.31 -5.48
C GLY A 463 2.65 -38.98 -4.13
N SER A 464 1.82 -40.02 -4.17
CA SER A 464 1.39 -40.86 -3.04
C SER A 464 2.51 -41.30 -2.12
#